data_AF-A0A663MMX4-F1
#
_entry.id   AF-A0A663MMX4-F1
#
_cell.length_a   1.000
_cell.length_b   1.000
_cell.length_c   1.000
_cell.angle_alpha   90.00
_cell.angle_beta   90.00
_cell.angle_gamma   90.00
#
_symmetry.space_group_name_H-M   'P 1'
#
loop_
_entity.id
_entity.type
_entity.pdbx_description
1 polymer ?
#
loop_
_entity_poly.entity_id
_entity_poly.type
_entity_poly.pdbx_seq_one_letter_code
_entity_poly.pdbx_strand_id
1 'polypeptide(L)'
;TSLWCPPDVYVQDGTPCKDMICINGTCTSISLPNYDHNVTKCHVRGVCNNHKNCHCRYGWVPPYCEWEGFGGSIDSGPPPATEIFWRAKVGVAPLRLLLLCIFGVTLIIFCKCETINYLLQSTPSSKVFSSSGRKMVSEHLAWVSH
;
A
#
# COMPACT_ATOMS: atom_id res chain seq x y z
N THR A 1 -45.29 -34.16 18.56
CA THR A 1 -45.53 -32.70 18.53
C THR A 1 -45.60 -32.19 19.95
N SER A 2 -44.75 -31.23 20.31
CA SER A 2 -44.78 -30.60 21.64
C SER A 2 -45.78 -29.44 21.66
N LEU A 3 -46.47 -29.22 22.79
CA LEU A 3 -47.44 -28.13 22.96
C LEU A 3 -46.87 -26.74 22.60
N TRP A 4 -45.56 -26.57 22.75
CA TRP A 4 -44.81 -25.34 22.47
C TRP A 4 -44.36 -25.17 21.01
N CYS A 5 -44.53 -26.20 20.17
CA CYS A 5 -44.19 -26.15 18.75
C CYS A 5 -45.39 -26.66 17.92
N PRO A 6 -46.37 -25.79 17.62
CA PRO A 6 -47.49 -26.13 16.76
C PRO A 6 -46.99 -26.48 15.34
N PRO A 7 -47.62 -27.46 14.66
CA PRO A 7 -47.13 -27.92 13.36
C PRO A 7 -47.27 -26.88 12.23
N ASP A 8 -48.14 -25.88 12.38
CA ASP A 8 -48.57 -25.06 11.24
C ASP A 8 -48.69 -23.56 11.56
N VAL A 9 -47.57 -22.82 11.66
CA VAL A 9 -47.54 -21.37 11.37
C VAL A 9 -46.14 -21.00 10.86
N TYR A 10 -45.97 -20.88 9.53
CA TYR A 10 -44.79 -20.32 8.84
C TYR A 10 -43.43 -20.58 9.53
N VAL A 11 -42.90 -21.79 9.33
CA VAL A 11 -41.54 -22.25 9.71
C VAL A 11 -41.07 -21.78 11.09
N GLN A 12 -41.59 -22.43 12.13
CA GLN A 12 -41.12 -22.26 13.51
C GLN A 12 -39.75 -22.90 13.79
N ASP A 13 -39.09 -23.45 12.77
CA ASP A 13 -37.77 -24.05 12.93
C ASP A 13 -36.77 -22.96 13.32
N GLY A 14 -36.16 -23.13 14.50
CA GLY A 14 -35.29 -22.12 15.11
C GLY A 14 -35.98 -21.15 16.07
N THR A 15 -37.31 -21.18 16.21
CA THR A 15 -38.01 -20.44 17.27
C THR A 15 -37.63 -21.02 18.63
N PRO A 16 -37.25 -20.18 19.62
CA PRO A 16 -36.93 -20.67 20.96
C PRO A 16 -38.17 -21.25 21.64
N CYS A 17 -38.02 -22.42 22.23
CA CYS A 17 -39.00 -23.06 23.10
C CYS A 17 -38.30 -23.39 24.43
N LYS A 18 -38.50 -22.55 25.46
CA LYS A 18 -37.73 -22.63 26.72
C LYS A 18 -36.22 -22.46 26.46
N ASP A 19 -35.36 -23.33 26.98
CA ASP A 19 -33.89 -23.34 26.76
C ASP A 19 -33.48 -24.15 25.50
N MET A 20 -34.42 -24.35 24.57
CA MET A 20 -34.34 -25.25 23.41
C MET A 20 -34.92 -24.56 22.16
N ILE A 21 -34.94 -25.24 21.00
CA ILE A 21 -35.53 -24.70 19.76
C ILE A 21 -36.55 -25.67 19.15
N CYS A 22 -37.54 -25.12 18.46
CA CYS A 22 -38.46 -25.94 17.67
C CYS A 22 -37.73 -26.45 16.40
N ILE A 23 -37.83 -27.75 16.14
CA ILE A 23 -37.44 -28.39 14.87
C ILE A 23 -38.52 -29.40 14.50
N ASN A 24 -39.13 -29.28 13.32
CA ASN A 24 -40.15 -30.20 12.80
C ASN A 24 -41.30 -30.48 13.81
N GLY A 25 -41.82 -29.41 14.43
CA GLY A 25 -42.92 -29.50 15.41
C GLY A 25 -42.53 -30.13 16.76
N THR A 26 -41.23 -30.29 17.04
CA THR A 26 -40.72 -30.85 18.30
C THR A 26 -39.76 -29.88 18.95
N CYS A 27 -40.00 -29.56 20.23
CA CYS A 27 -39.07 -28.77 21.03
C CYS A 27 -37.87 -29.64 21.40
N THR A 28 -36.71 -29.33 20.82
CA THR A 28 -35.49 -30.12 20.96
C THR A 28 -34.34 -29.24 21.41
N SER A 29 -33.49 -29.76 22.30
CA SER A 29 -32.28 -29.06 22.69
C SER A 29 -31.45 -28.72 21.46
N ILE A 30 -30.71 -27.62 21.53
CA ILE A 30 -29.61 -27.32 20.58
C ILE A 30 -28.45 -28.28 20.88
N SER A 31 -28.74 -29.57 20.82
CA SER A 31 -27.82 -30.62 20.46
C SER A 31 -28.15 -30.91 19.01
N LEU A 32 -27.79 -29.97 18.12
CA LEU A 32 -27.89 -30.17 16.67
C LEU A 32 -27.36 -31.57 16.37
N PRO A 33 -28.15 -32.48 15.76
CA PRO A 33 -27.73 -33.86 15.54
C PRO A 33 -26.50 -34.00 14.63
N ASN A 34 -25.97 -32.89 14.11
CA ASN A 34 -24.81 -32.85 13.23
C ASN A 34 -23.95 -31.57 13.36
N TYR A 35 -24.13 -30.79 14.44
CA TYR A 35 -23.16 -29.76 14.81
C TYR A 35 -22.24 -30.40 15.82
N ASP A 36 -21.13 -30.93 15.31
CA ASP A 36 -20.03 -31.39 16.14
C ASP A 36 -19.79 -30.35 17.24
N HIS A 37 -19.69 -30.85 18.46
CA HIS A 37 -19.36 -30.15 19.69
C HIS A 37 -17.97 -29.49 19.57
N ASN A 38 -17.85 -28.50 18.69
CA ASN A 38 -16.60 -27.95 18.17
C ASN A 38 -16.75 -26.44 17.97
N VAL A 39 -17.36 -25.77 18.96
CA VAL A 39 -17.28 -24.31 19.11
C VAL A 39 -15.80 -23.85 19.09
N THR A 40 -14.88 -24.76 19.40
CA THR A 40 -13.42 -24.60 19.34
C THR A 40 -12.78 -24.81 17.96
N LYS A 41 -13.48 -25.31 16.93
CA LYS A 41 -12.87 -25.61 15.61
C LYS A 41 -12.17 -24.40 15.02
N CYS A 42 -12.81 -23.24 15.17
CA CYS A 42 -12.31 -21.96 14.70
C CYS A 42 -11.56 -21.19 15.81
N HIS A 43 -11.11 -21.87 16.89
CA HIS A 43 -10.39 -21.31 18.04
C HIS A 43 -10.99 -20.02 18.64
N VAL A 44 -12.33 -19.86 18.60
CA VAL A 44 -13.05 -18.62 19.00
C VAL A 44 -12.57 -17.36 18.24
N ARG A 45 -11.87 -17.58 17.12
CA ARG A 45 -11.26 -16.57 16.25
C ARG A 45 -11.91 -16.56 14.86
N GLY A 46 -13.00 -17.29 14.66
CA GLY A 46 -13.75 -17.34 13.41
C GLY A 46 -15.17 -17.87 13.58
N VAL A 47 -15.92 -17.86 12.48
CA VAL A 47 -17.29 -18.40 12.41
C VAL A 47 -17.34 -19.61 11.48
N CYS A 48 -18.09 -20.64 11.85
CA CYS A 48 -18.23 -21.86 11.07
C CYS A 48 -19.45 -21.76 10.13
N ASN A 49 -19.31 -22.18 8.86
CA ASN A 49 -20.42 -22.25 7.91
C ASN A 49 -21.02 -23.67 7.79
N ASN A 50 -22.02 -23.84 6.93
CA ASN A 50 -22.72 -25.12 6.69
C ASN A 50 -21.83 -26.20 6.04
N HIS A 51 -20.73 -25.84 5.39
CA HIS A 51 -19.73 -26.78 4.87
C HIS A 51 -18.70 -27.21 5.93
N LYS A 52 -18.90 -26.80 7.19
CA LYS A 52 -17.95 -26.98 8.30
C LYS A 52 -16.64 -26.22 8.10
N ASN A 53 -16.60 -25.15 7.29
CA ASN A 53 -15.41 -24.34 7.08
C ASN A 53 -15.42 -23.08 7.96
N CYS A 54 -14.25 -22.67 8.44
CA CYS A 54 -14.10 -21.48 9.25
C CYS A 54 -13.82 -20.25 8.39
N HIS A 55 -14.55 -19.16 8.66
CA HIS A 55 -14.19 -17.82 8.26
C HIS A 55 -13.49 -17.12 9.43
N CYS A 56 -12.18 -16.94 9.33
CA CYS A 56 -11.31 -16.40 10.36
C CYS A 56 -11.33 -14.88 10.39
N ARG A 57 -11.30 -14.31 11.61
CA ARG A 57 -11.10 -12.88 11.83
C ARG A 57 -9.72 -12.44 11.34
N TYR A 58 -9.58 -11.15 11.08
CA TYR A 58 -8.29 -10.55 10.76
C TYR A 58 -7.25 -10.90 11.84
N GLY A 59 -6.06 -11.29 11.41
CA GLY A 59 -5.01 -11.80 12.29
C GLY A 59 -4.90 -13.32 12.32
N TRP A 60 -5.81 -14.09 11.71
CA TRP A 60 -5.81 -15.57 11.77
C TRP A 60 -6.05 -16.24 10.41
N VAL A 61 -5.44 -17.40 10.14
CA VAL A 61 -5.63 -18.11 8.86
C VAL A 61 -6.58 -19.31 8.96
N PRO A 62 -7.37 -19.58 7.90
CA PRO A 62 -8.09 -20.85 7.74
C PRO A 62 -7.13 -22.05 7.71
N PRO A 63 -7.58 -23.29 8.01
CA PRO A 63 -8.98 -23.72 8.18
C PRO A 63 -9.50 -23.70 9.64
N TYR A 64 -8.63 -23.48 10.63
CA TYR A 64 -8.98 -23.55 12.05
C TYR A 64 -8.78 -22.23 12.83
N CYS A 65 -8.26 -21.17 12.21
CA CYS A 65 -7.96 -19.90 12.88
C CYS A 65 -6.98 -20.01 14.06
N GLU A 66 -6.05 -20.97 13.96
CA GLU A 66 -5.03 -21.24 14.97
C GLU A 66 -3.79 -20.36 14.81
N TRP A 67 -3.36 -20.19 13.55
CA TRP A 67 -2.13 -19.51 13.16
C TRP A 67 -2.39 -18.08 12.69
N GLU A 68 -1.40 -17.22 12.86
CA GLU A 68 -1.52 -15.81 12.49
C GLU A 68 -1.53 -15.59 10.96
N GLY A 69 -2.32 -14.62 10.51
CA GLY A 69 -2.28 -14.15 9.11
C GLY A 69 -3.42 -13.19 8.76
N PHE A 70 -3.84 -13.18 7.48
CA PHE A 70 -4.67 -12.10 6.95
C PHE A 70 -6.19 -12.27 7.14
N GLY A 71 -6.67 -13.38 7.72
CA GLY A 71 -8.10 -13.66 7.82
C GLY A 71 -8.66 -14.44 6.62
N GLY A 72 -9.99 -14.47 6.52
CA GLY A 72 -10.72 -15.02 5.37
C GLY A 72 -11.26 -16.44 5.59
N SER A 73 -11.67 -17.10 4.52
CA SER A 73 -12.17 -18.49 4.52
C SER A 73 -11.49 -19.27 3.40
N ILE A 74 -11.42 -20.60 3.53
CA ILE A 74 -10.98 -21.47 2.42
C ILE A 74 -11.94 -21.37 1.21
N ASP A 75 -13.21 -21.02 1.44
CA ASP A 75 -14.26 -20.99 0.41
C ASP A 75 -14.20 -19.73 -0.45
N SER A 76 -13.79 -18.61 0.13
CA SER A 76 -13.78 -17.29 -0.53
C SER A 76 -12.44 -16.95 -1.19
N GLY A 77 -11.44 -17.82 -1.02
CA GLY A 77 -10.06 -17.53 -1.37
C GLY A 77 -9.40 -16.54 -0.40
N PRO A 78 -8.09 -16.27 -0.57
CA PRO A 78 -7.39 -15.30 0.27
C PRO A 78 -8.00 -13.90 0.14
N PRO A 79 -8.06 -13.11 1.24
CA PRO A 79 -8.53 -11.73 1.16
C PRO A 79 -7.69 -10.94 0.14
N PRO A 80 -8.29 -9.98 -0.58
CA PRO A 80 -7.54 -9.18 -1.54
C PRO A 80 -6.37 -8.49 -0.83
N ALA A 81 -5.17 -8.60 -1.40
CA ALA A 81 -3.91 -8.10 -0.83
C ALA A 81 -3.80 -6.56 -0.87
N THR A 82 -4.85 -5.85 -0.47
CA THR A 82 -4.96 -4.39 -0.52
C THR A 82 -3.84 -3.72 0.28
N GLU A 83 -3.53 -4.23 1.48
CA GLU A 83 -2.51 -3.67 2.36
C GLU A 83 -1.08 -3.80 1.80
N ILE A 84 -0.74 -4.92 1.16
CA ILE A 84 0.59 -5.16 0.59
C ILE A 84 0.78 -4.25 -0.64
N PHE A 85 -0.25 -4.13 -1.46
CA PHE A 85 -0.22 -3.30 -2.66
C PHE A 85 -0.10 -1.80 -2.34
N TRP A 86 -0.82 -1.31 -1.32
CA TRP A 86 -0.71 0.08 -0.88
C TRP A 86 0.68 0.41 -0.34
N ARG A 87 1.25 -0.45 0.51
CA ARG A 87 2.61 -0.26 1.03
C ARG A 87 3.67 -0.29 -0.07
N ALA A 88 3.56 -1.21 -1.03
CA ALA A 88 4.47 -1.28 -2.17
C ALA A 88 4.38 -0.02 -3.06
N LYS A 89 3.18 0.49 -3.32
CA LYS A 89 2.97 1.72 -4.09
C LYS A 89 3.57 2.95 -3.42
N VAL A 90 3.37 3.10 -2.11
CA VAL A 90 3.90 4.23 -1.34
C VAL A 90 5.43 4.20 -1.26
N GLY A 91 6.04 3.01 -1.18
CA GLY A 91 7.49 2.85 -1.17
C GLY A 91 8.18 3.11 -2.52
N VAL A 92 7.56 2.70 -3.63
CA VAL A 92 8.16 2.83 -4.98
C VAL A 92 8.02 4.25 -5.55
N ALA A 93 6.98 4.98 -5.19
CA ALA A 93 6.72 6.34 -5.67
C ALA A 93 7.87 7.35 -5.43
N PRO A 94 8.43 7.50 -4.21
CA PRO A 94 9.52 8.46 -3.97
C PRO A 94 10.81 8.08 -4.69
N LEU A 95 11.14 6.79 -4.77
CA LEU A 95 12.31 6.31 -5.51
C LEU A 95 12.18 6.64 -7.00
N ARG A 96 10.99 6.43 -7.58
CA ARG A 96 10.71 6.74 -8.98
C ARG A 96 10.81 8.25 -9.26
N LEU A 97 10.30 9.08 -8.35
CA LEU A 97 10.39 10.54 -8.48
C LEU A 97 11.84 11.02 -8.40
N LEU A 98 12.62 10.49 -7.45
CA LEU A 98 14.04 10.83 -7.27
C LEU A 98 14.86 10.52 -8.54
N LEU A 99 14.65 9.35 -9.15
CA LEU A 99 15.35 8.96 -10.39
C LEU A 99 15.02 9.91 -11.56
N LEU A 100 13.76 10.34 -11.68
CA LEU A 100 13.34 11.31 -12.70
C LEU A 100 13.98 12.68 -12.47
N CYS A 101 14.08 13.13 -11.22
CA CYS A 101 14.75 14.39 -10.88
C CYS A 101 16.24 14.35 -11.20
N ILE A 102 16.93 13.27 -10.86
CA ILE A 102 18.37 13.11 -11.14
C ILE A 102 18.61 13.15 -12.66
N PHE A 103 17.82 12.41 -13.43
CA PHE A 103 17.91 12.44 -14.89
C PHE A 103 17.62 13.84 -15.45
N GLY A 104 16.58 14.53 -14.97
CA GLY A 104 16.29 15.91 -15.40
C GLY A 104 17.46 16.87 -15.13
N VAL A 105 18.07 16.79 -13.95
CA VAL A 105 19.20 17.65 -13.57
C VAL A 105 20.46 17.36 -14.40
N THR A 106 20.77 16.08 -14.65
CA THR A 106 21.95 15.73 -15.48
C THR A 106 21.80 16.24 -16.91
N LEU A 107 20.59 16.14 -17.48
CA LEU A 107 20.29 16.66 -18.81
C LEU A 107 20.40 18.19 -18.87
N ILE A 108 19.92 18.90 -17.84
CA ILE A 108 20.05 20.36 -17.75
C ILE A 108 21.53 20.77 -17.65
N ILE A 109 22.32 20.10 -16.81
CA ILE A 109 23.76 20.38 -16.67
C ILE A 109 24.46 20.14 -18.01
N PHE A 110 24.21 19.01 -18.66
CA PHE A 110 24.80 18.68 -19.96
C PHE A 110 24.46 19.72 -21.02
N CYS A 111 23.19 20.09 -21.16
CA CYS A 111 22.75 21.14 -22.10
C CYS A 111 23.41 22.50 -21.83
N LYS A 112 23.53 22.90 -20.55
CA LYS A 112 24.20 24.15 -20.19
C LYS A 112 25.70 24.09 -20.44
N CYS A 113 26.36 22.97 -20.14
CA CYS A 113 27.78 22.77 -20.40
C CYS A 113 28.10 22.83 -21.90
N GLU A 114 27.32 22.13 -22.74
CA GLU A 114 27.45 22.21 -24.20
C GLU A 114 27.25 23.63 -24.72
N THR A 115 26.22 24.34 -24.22
CA THR A 115 25.97 25.74 -24.59
C THR A 115 27.13 26.65 -24.19
N ILE A 116 27.68 26.49 -22.98
CA ILE A 116 28.84 27.27 -22.51
C ILE A 116 30.09 26.95 -23.33
N ASN A 117 30.36 25.69 -23.64
CA ASN A 117 31.49 25.27 -24.47
C ASN A 117 31.39 25.86 -25.88
N TYR A 118 30.20 25.80 -26.48
CA TYR A 118 29.92 26.43 -27.77
C TYR A 118 30.16 27.95 -27.71
N LEU A 119 29.71 28.62 -26.64
CA LEU A 119 29.92 30.06 -26.45
C LEU A 119 31.41 30.40 -26.25
N LEU A 120 32.15 29.63 -25.45
CA LEU A 120 33.60 29.80 -25.23
C LEU A 120 34.39 29.62 -26.53
N GLN A 121 33.97 28.70 -27.39
CA GLN A 121 34.61 28.48 -28.68
C GLN A 121 34.22 29.55 -29.72
N SER A 122 33.04 30.14 -29.60
CA SER A 122 32.57 31.24 -30.45
C SER A 122 33.13 32.61 -30.06
N THR A 123 33.66 32.78 -28.83
CA THR A 123 34.43 33.98 -28.48
C THR A 123 35.77 33.96 -29.21
N PRO A 124 36.01 34.89 -30.17
CA PRO A 124 37.29 34.97 -30.84
C PRO A 124 38.36 35.41 -29.84
N SER A 125 39.59 34.95 -30.06
CA SER A 125 40.80 35.45 -29.40
C SER A 125 40.95 36.97 -29.61
N SER A 126 40.27 37.77 -28.80
CA SER A 126 40.35 39.25 -28.84
C SER A 126 39.99 39.88 -27.50
N LYS A 127 40.39 39.25 -26.39
CA LYS A 127 40.55 39.92 -25.09
C LYS A 127 41.96 39.74 -24.53
N VAL A 128 42.96 39.91 -25.39
CA VAL A 128 44.29 40.38 -25.00
C VAL A 128 44.48 41.75 -25.66
N PHE A 129 43.78 42.77 -25.18
CA PHE A 129 44.30 44.14 -25.19
C PHE A 129 43.64 44.95 -24.07
N SER A 130 44.52 45.44 -23.21
CA SER A 130 44.28 46.39 -22.13
C SER A 130 43.59 47.66 -22.63
N SER A 131 42.63 48.18 -21.86
CA SER A 131 42.49 49.63 -21.73
C SER A 131 42.31 49.98 -20.25
N SER A 132 43.40 49.86 -19.49
CA SER A 132 43.60 50.76 -18.35
C SER A 132 43.69 52.19 -18.89
N GLY A 133 42.93 53.14 -18.33
CA GLY A 133 42.92 54.51 -18.84
C GLY A 133 42.06 55.53 -18.09
N ARG A 134 42.39 55.81 -16.83
CA ARG A 134 42.38 57.15 -16.19
C ARG A 134 43.10 56.99 -14.85
N LYS A 135 44.26 57.59 -14.56
CA LYS A 135 44.75 58.93 -14.88
C LYS A 135 46.30 58.91 -14.93
N MET A 136 46.89 59.69 -15.82
CA MET A 136 48.26 60.18 -15.70
C MET A 136 48.18 61.59 -15.08
N VAL A 137 48.93 61.83 -14.00
CA VAL A 137 49.36 63.16 -13.55
C VAL A 137 50.82 63.29 -13.97
N SER A 138 51.19 64.47 -14.47
CA SER A 138 52.53 65.11 -14.58
C SER A 138 53.76 64.24 -14.26
N GLU A 139 54.86 64.24 -15.00
CA GLU A 139 55.50 65.41 -15.62
C GLU A 139 56.69 64.95 -16.49
N HIS A 140 56.85 65.60 -17.65
CA HIS A 140 58.08 66.16 -18.20
C HIS A 140 59.35 65.33 -18.53
N LEU A 141 59.82 65.61 -19.76
CA LEU A 141 61.19 65.55 -20.32
C LEU A 141 61.63 64.19 -20.92
N ALA A 142 62.30 64.06 -22.06
CA ALA A 142 62.67 64.88 -23.22
C ALA A 142 63.95 64.21 -23.78
N TRP A 143 63.93 63.76 -25.05
CA TRP A 143 65.09 63.64 -25.98
C TRP A 143 66.27 62.71 -25.56
N VAL A 144 67.14 62.12 -26.40
CA VAL A 144 67.22 61.73 -27.82
C VAL A 144 68.38 60.73 -27.90
N SER A 145 68.42 59.94 -28.97
CA SER A 145 69.52 59.11 -29.48
C SER A 145 70.97 59.58 -29.17
N HIS A 146 71.73 58.77 -28.43
CA HIS A 146 73.04 58.19 -28.78
C HIS A 146 73.61 57.37 -27.61
#